data_AF-G0QQE9-F1
#
_entry.id   AF-G0QQE9-F1
#
_cell.length_a   1.000
_cell.length_b   1.000
_cell.length_c   1.000
_cell.angle_alpha   90.00
_cell.angle_beta   90.00
_cell.angle_gamma   90.00
#
_symmetry.space_group_name_H-M   'P 1'
#
loop_
_entity.id
_entity.type
_entity.pdbx_description
1 polymer ?
#
loop_
_entity_poly.entity_id
_entity_poly.type
_entity_poly.pdbx_seq_one_letter_code
_entity_poly.pdbx_strand_id
1 'polypeptide(L)'
;MMDEFSIATCLLPGKYYYKKAKGYEYCKGVGIIPLGNFNNSKINTRGFKWELSGYQFEFGNFISTSNEFQEDFDGIPFVENEGIVFLTTSIQEL
;
A
#
# COMPACT_ATOMS: atom_id res chain seq x y z
N MET A 1 8.71 -10.12 -0.31
CA MET A 1 9.87 -10.08 -1.22
C MET A 1 10.63 -8.80 -0.92
N MET A 2 11.94 -8.78 -1.08
CA MET A 2 12.77 -7.60 -0.87
C MET A 2 13.86 -7.58 -1.93
N ASP A 3 14.16 -6.39 -2.44
CA ASP A 3 15.33 -6.11 -3.26
C ASP A 3 16.15 -4.96 -2.65
N GLU A 4 17.06 -4.39 -3.43
CA GLU A 4 17.94 -3.30 -3.02
C GLU A 4 17.18 -2.03 -2.63
N PHE A 5 16.00 -1.78 -3.22
CA PHE A 5 15.29 -0.50 -3.11
C PHE A 5 13.90 -0.61 -2.50
N SER A 6 13.36 -1.82 -2.36
CA SER A 6 11.97 -2.02 -1.98
C SER A 6 11.69 -3.31 -1.20
N ILE A 7 10.65 -3.24 -0.39
CA ILE A 7 10.01 -4.41 0.22
C ILE A 7 8.59 -4.50 -0.33
N ALA A 8 8.18 -5.68 -0.77
CA ALA A 8 6.81 -6.00 -1.16
C ALA A 8 6.22 -7.08 -0.24
N THR A 9 5.06 -6.78 0.34
CA THR A 9 4.31 -7.66 1.24
C THR A 9 2.97 -8.03 0.62
N CYS A 10 2.65 -9.33 0.55
CA CYS A 10 1.35 -9.81 0.08
C CYS A 10 0.33 -9.68 1.21
N LEU A 11 -0.75 -8.94 0.97
CA LEU A 11 -1.89 -8.82 1.87
C LEU A 11 -3.06 -9.62 1.26
N LEU A 12 -3.46 -10.67 1.97
CA LEU A 12 -4.70 -11.41 1.68
C LEU A 12 -5.92 -10.52 2.03
N PRO A 13 -7.15 -10.89 1.65
CA PRO A 13 -8.33 -10.13 2.06
C PRO A 13 -8.40 -9.92 3.58
N GLY A 14 -8.68 -8.69 4.02
CA GLY A 14 -8.70 -8.32 5.43
C GLY A 14 -8.31 -6.86 5.67
N LYS A 15 -8.03 -6.52 6.93
CA LYS A 15 -7.61 -5.20 7.37
C LYS A 15 -6.25 -5.27 8.07
N TYR A 16 -5.27 -4.54 7.54
CA TYR A 16 -3.89 -4.60 7.97
C TYR A 16 -3.39 -3.22 8.36
N TYR A 17 -2.85 -3.11 9.56
CA TYR A 17 -2.22 -1.89 10.07
C TYR A 17 -0.72 -1.94 9.78
N TYR A 18 -0.21 -0.91 9.13
CA TYR A 18 1.18 -0.84 8.71
C TYR A 18 1.98 0.07 9.63
N LYS A 19 2.93 -0.53 10.36
CA LYS A 19 3.92 0.20 11.17
C LYS A 19 5.24 0.20 10.43
N LYS A 20 5.57 1.34 9.82
CA LYS A 20 6.83 1.55 9.12
C LYS A 20 8.03 1.38 10.05
N ALA A 21 9.08 0.72 9.58
CA ALA A 21 10.37 0.66 10.25
C ALA A 21 11.05 2.04 10.19
N LYS A 22 11.02 2.77 11.32
CA LYS A 22 11.61 4.11 11.43
C LYS A 22 13.12 4.04 11.19
N GLY A 23 13.62 4.86 10.27
CA GLY A 23 15.03 4.90 9.89
C GLY A 23 15.45 3.90 8.82
N TYR A 24 14.56 3.00 8.37
CA TYR A 24 14.85 2.02 7.32
C TYR A 24 13.97 2.18 6.08
N GLU A 25 12.79 2.75 6.24
CA GLU A 25 11.86 2.97 5.11
C GLU A 25 11.66 4.45 4.85
N TYR A 26 11.58 4.83 3.58
CA TYR A 26 11.22 6.20 3.18
C TYR A 26 9.74 6.48 3.48
N CYS A 27 9.40 7.75 3.72
CA CYS A 27 7.99 8.17 3.76
C CYS A 27 7.36 8.16 2.36
N LYS A 28 8.17 8.26 1.31
CA LYS A 28 7.77 8.28 -0.09
C LYS A 28 8.02 6.93 -0.74
N GLY A 29 7.36 6.69 -1.88
CA GLY A 29 7.56 5.46 -2.64
C GLY A 29 6.77 4.30 -2.05
N VAL A 30 5.52 4.56 -1.66
CA VAL A 30 4.56 3.53 -1.29
C VAL A 30 3.73 3.16 -2.51
N GLY A 31 3.46 1.88 -2.69
CA GLY A 31 2.55 1.41 -3.72
C GLY A 31 1.60 0.36 -3.17
N ILE A 32 0.37 0.38 -3.68
CA ILE A 32 -0.58 -0.71 -3.48
C ILE A 32 -0.91 -1.21 -4.87
N ILE A 33 -0.79 -2.53 -5.07
CA ILE A 33 -0.90 -3.16 -6.38
C ILE A 33 -1.87 -4.33 -6.26
N PRO A 34 -2.99 -4.36 -7.01
CA PRO A 34 -3.90 -5.49 -7.01
C PRO A 34 -3.24 -6.70 -7.67
N LEU A 35 -3.50 -7.90 -7.16
CA LEU A 35 -3.02 -9.14 -7.74
C LEU A 35 -4.11 -9.90 -8.47
N GLY A 36 -3.80 -10.29 -9.70
CA GLY A 36 -4.73 -11.02 -10.56
C GLY A 36 -5.92 -10.16 -10.96
N ASN A 37 -7.08 -10.81 -11.09
CA ASN A 37 -8.33 -10.12 -11.38
C ASN A 37 -8.90 -9.60 -10.06
N PHE A 38 -8.83 -8.28 -9.82
CA PHE A 38 -9.33 -7.70 -8.58
C PHE A 38 -10.87 -7.82 -8.46
N ASN A 39 -11.58 -8.28 -9.50
CA ASN A 39 -12.97 -8.75 -9.49
C ASN A 39 -13.97 -7.75 -8.86
N ASN A 40 -13.80 -6.45 -9.08
CA ASN A 40 -14.57 -5.40 -8.38
C ASN A 40 -14.50 -5.50 -6.84
N SER A 41 -13.40 -6.02 -6.29
CA SER A 41 -13.16 -6.04 -4.85
C SER A 41 -12.96 -4.64 -4.32
N LYS A 42 -13.45 -4.37 -3.12
CA LYS A 42 -13.27 -3.07 -2.48
C LYS A 42 -11.87 -2.91 -1.90
N ILE A 43 -11.35 -1.69 -1.96
CA ILE A 43 -10.17 -1.26 -1.22
C ILE A 43 -10.44 0.06 -0.49
N ASN A 44 -10.01 0.15 0.76
CA ASN A 44 -9.99 1.38 1.55
C ASN A 44 -8.61 1.54 2.20
N THR A 45 -8.06 2.75 2.17
CA THR A 45 -6.82 3.04 2.88
C THR A 45 -6.94 4.29 3.72
N ARG A 46 -6.13 4.37 4.79
CA ARG A 46 -5.99 5.59 5.61
C ARG A 46 -4.54 5.81 6.01
N GLY A 47 -4.17 7.06 6.22
CA GLY A 47 -2.80 7.44 6.61
C GLY A 47 -1.80 7.42 5.45
N PHE A 48 -2.30 7.45 4.23
CA PHE A 48 -1.52 7.66 3.00
C PHE A 48 -1.95 8.98 2.37
N LYS A 49 -1.03 9.65 1.68
CA LYS A 49 -1.26 10.96 1.06
C LYS A 49 -2.39 10.92 0.02
N TRP A 50 -2.48 9.83 -0.73
CA TRP A 50 -3.62 9.55 -1.60
C TRP A 50 -4.35 8.32 -1.09
N GLU A 51 -5.39 8.56 -0.29
CA GLU A 51 -6.26 7.50 0.22
C GLU A 51 -7.08 6.87 -0.91
N LEU A 52 -7.27 5.56 -0.82
CA LEU A 52 -8.10 4.79 -1.74
C LEU A 52 -9.47 4.55 -1.11
N SER A 53 -10.50 4.57 -1.94
CA SER A 53 -11.87 4.25 -1.54
C SER A 53 -12.64 3.73 -2.74
N GLY A 54 -13.18 2.51 -2.62
CA GLY A 54 -14.10 1.94 -3.60
C GLY A 54 -13.55 0.74 -4.37
N TYR A 55 -14.02 0.58 -5.61
CA TYR A 55 -13.97 -0.70 -6.34
C TYR A 55 -13.12 -0.68 -7.62
N GLN A 56 -12.63 0.50 -8.05
CA GLN A 56 -11.95 0.68 -9.33
C GLN A 56 -10.44 0.43 -9.27
N PHE A 57 -10.01 -0.52 -8.45
CA PHE A 57 -8.60 -0.79 -8.18
C PHE A 57 -8.10 -2.02 -8.94
N GLU A 58 -7.80 -1.86 -10.22
CA GLU A 58 -7.41 -2.95 -11.12
C GLU A 58 -6.50 -2.47 -12.27
N PHE A 59 -5.69 -3.39 -12.80
CA PHE A 59 -4.83 -3.10 -13.96
C PHE A 59 -5.67 -2.68 -15.18
N GLY A 60 -5.21 -1.66 -15.89
CA GLY A 60 -5.95 -1.05 -17.01
C GLY A 60 -6.95 0.02 -16.58
N ASN A 61 -7.18 0.19 -15.28
CA ASN A 61 -7.95 1.28 -14.71
C ASN A 61 -7.07 2.13 -13.78
N PHE A 62 -7.10 1.88 -12.47
CA PHE A 62 -6.33 2.65 -11.49
C PHE A 62 -5.47 1.75 -10.60
N ILE A 63 -4.17 2.09 -10.51
CA ILE A 63 -3.19 1.47 -9.63
C ILE A 63 -2.50 2.57 -8.81
N SER A 64 -2.30 2.34 -7.51
CA SER A 64 -1.63 3.31 -6.64
C SER A 64 -0.13 3.05 -6.62
N THR A 65 0.63 3.81 -7.41
CA THR A 65 2.09 3.85 -7.38
C THR A 65 2.58 5.23 -6.96
N SER A 66 3.82 5.32 -6.46
CA SER A 66 4.43 6.58 -6.00
C SER A 66 3.61 7.34 -4.95
N ASN A 67 2.85 6.61 -4.13
CA ASN A 67 2.15 7.14 -2.98
C ASN A 67 3.13 7.45 -1.84
N GLU A 68 2.64 8.09 -0.79
CA GLU A 68 3.43 8.50 0.38
C GLU A 68 2.64 8.19 1.65
N PHE A 69 3.35 7.88 2.74
CA PHE A 69 2.74 7.95 4.07
C PHE A 69 2.42 9.41 4.38
N GLN A 70 1.25 9.65 4.97
CA GLN A 70 0.89 10.98 5.44
C GLN A 70 1.64 11.25 6.76
N GLU A 71 2.56 12.23 6.76
CA GLU A 71 3.45 12.49 7.91
C GLU A 71 2.71 13.03 9.15
N ASP A 72 1.61 13.75 8.95
CA ASP A 72 0.79 14.35 10.00
C ASP A 72 -0.45 13.51 10.37
N PHE A 73 -0.52 12.26 9.92
CA PHE A 73 -1.64 11.39 10.24
C PHE A 73 -1.59 10.95 11.70
N ASP A 74 -2.59 11.37 12.48
CA ASP A 74 -2.78 10.96 13.87
C ASP A 74 -3.42 9.56 13.94
N GLY A 75 -2.61 8.54 13.63
CA GLY A 75 -3.04 7.14 13.60
C GLY A 75 -2.00 6.18 13.01
N ILE A 76 -2.35 4.89 12.93
CA ILE A 76 -1.51 3.89 12.22
C ILE A 76 -2.10 3.72 10.82
N PRO A 77 -1.33 3.96 9.74
CA PRO A 77 -1.79 3.73 8.38
C PRO A 77 -2.34 2.31 8.22
N PHE A 78 -3.41 2.15 7.43
CA PHE A 78 -3.98 0.83 7.19
C PHE A 78 -4.44 0.65 5.75
N VAL A 79 -4.41 -0.61 5.33
CA VAL A 79 -5.00 -1.10 4.08
C VAL A 79 -6.08 -2.10 4.45
N GLU A 80 -7.29 -1.85 3.97
CA GLU A 80 -8.42 -2.78 4.04
C GLU A 80 -8.79 -3.17 2.62
N ASN A 81 -8.81 -4.46 2.32
CA ASN A 81 -8.95 -5.00 0.98
C ASN A 81 -9.80 -6.27 0.97
N GLU A 82 -10.66 -6.41 -0.03
CA GLU A 82 -11.46 -7.63 -0.26
C GLU A 82 -10.79 -8.59 -1.26
N GLY A 83 -9.85 -8.10 -2.08
CA GLY A 83 -9.01 -8.88 -2.99
C GLY A 83 -7.57 -8.99 -2.48
N ILE A 84 -6.71 -9.76 -3.16
CA ILE A 84 -5.29 -9.86 -2.79
C ILE A 84 -4.53 -8.64 -3.35
N VAL A 85 -3.70 -8.00 -2.52
CA VAL A 85 -2.85 -6.88 -2.96
C VAL A 85 -1.40 -7.08 -2.53
N PHE A 86 -0.46 -6.49 -3.27
CA PHE A 86 0.86 -6.16 -2.76
C PHE A 86 0.85 -4.75 -2.19
N LEU A 87 1.39 -4.61 -0.97
CA LEU A 87 1.88 -3.33 -0.45
C LEU A 87 3.39 -3.30 -0.67
N THR A 88 3.87 -2.28 -1.38
CA THR A 88 5.30 -2.03 -1.59
C THR A 88 5.72 -0.73 -0.93
N THR A 89 6.90 -0.72 -0.33
CA THR A 89 7.53 0.45 0.27
C THR A 89 8.98 0.56 -0.16
N SER A 90 9.44 1.78 -0.42
CA SER A 90 10.86 2.06 -0.65
C SER A 90 11.66 2.03 0.65
N ILE A 91 12.80 1.34 0.62
CA ILE A 91 13.75 1.26 1.73
C ILE A 91 14.93 2.21 1.51
N GLN A 92 15.55 2.64 2.60
CA GLN A 92 16.79 3.41 2.59
C GLN A 92 17.96 2.46 2.30
N GLU A 93 18.91 2.89 1.47
CA GLU A 93 20.20 2.21 1.36
C GLU A 93 20.85 2.16 2.75
N LEU A 94 21.35 0.97 3.11
CA LEU A 94 22.00 0.68 4.39
C LEU A 94 23.44 1.19 4.44
#